data_AF-A0A158PC97-F1
#
_entry.id   AF-A0A158PC97-F1
#
_cell.length_a   1.000
_cell.length_b   1.000
_cell.length_c   1.000
_cell.angle_alpha   90.00
_cell.angle_beta   90.00
_cell.angle_gamma   90.00
#
_symmetry.space_group_name_H-M   'P 1'
#
loop_
_entity.id
_entity.type
_entity.pdbx_description
1 polymer ?
#
loop_
_entity_poly.entity_id
_entity_poly.type
_entity_poly.pdbx_seq_one_letter_code
_entity_poly.pdbx_strand_id
1 'polypeptide(L)'
;MDGKIKSKYTVTRPEKSAKKQTATIAAEDPSSDKVSILVLMCCWHTVCERQVLQIRNRYFGAVLRQDMAWFDRNETGALTTRMSDGIDRIRDGIGDKLGAMFAYVAAFVAGYIVAFCNSWQMTLVMLAFFPIIFGPLGISSKIMSKVIAKEQNQYTDAGAAAEEVIHGIRTVAAFNGQQKEVKRFSSPLNHDNL
;
A
#
# COMPACT_ATOMS: atom_id res chain seq x y z
N MET A 1 28.04 33.07 60.27
CA MET A 1 27.92 31.63 59.96
C MET A 1 27.01 31.50 58.76
N ASP A 2 27.52 31.77 57.57
CA ASP A 2 26.76 31.61 56.33
C ASP A 2 27.78 31.42 55.21
N GLY A 3 27.55 30.49 54.29
CA GLY A 3 28.50 30.21 53.21
C GLY A 3 28.81 28.74 52.92
N LYS A 4 28.04 27.79 53.46
CA LYS A 4 28.19 26.36 53.17
C LYS A 4 27.13 25.79 52.22
N ILE A 5 26.52 26.57 51.32
CA ILE A 5 25.58 26.01 50.33
C ILE A 5 25.61 26.86 49.04
N LYS A 6 26.55 26.58 48.11
CA LYS A 6 26.46 26.89 46.66
C LYS A 6 27.81 26.62 45.98
N SER A 7 28.14 25.36 45.71
CA SER A 7 29.06 25.01 44.60
C SER A 7 29.06 23.50 44.37
N LYS A 8 27.89 22.95 44.02
CA LYS A 8 27.76 21.56 43.55
C LYS A 8 26.89 21.44 42.30
N TYR A 9 26.78 22.52 41.54
CA TYR A 9 26.13 22.57 40.23
C TYR A 9 27.09 23.15 39.19
N THR A 10 28.31 22.61 39.11
CA THR A 10 29.22 22.87 38.00
C THR A 10 28.92 21.88 36.89
N VAL A 11 28.06 22.35 35.99
CA VAL A 11 27.81 21.91 34.60
C VAL A 11 28.95 21.05 34.04
N THR A 12 28.78 19.72 34.08
CA THR A 12 29.61 18.78 33.31
C THR A 12 29.15 18.81 31.85
N ARG A 13 29.75 19.73 31.12
CA ARG A 13 29.85 19.90 29.66
C ARG A 13 29.42 18.67 28.80
N PRO A 14 28.23 18.67 28.20
CA PRO A 14 27.84 17.71 27.15
C PRO A 14 28.47 18.02 25.76
N GLU A 15 29.32 19.04 25.66
CA GLU A 15 29.87 19.54 24.38
C GLU A 15 30.86 18.57 23.72
N LYS A 16 31.58 17.73 24.49
CA LYS A 16 32.62 16.83 23.93
C LYS A 16 32.06 15.58 23.25
N SER A 17 31.01 14.96 23.79
CA SER A 17 30.32 13.86 23.10
C SER A 17 29.56 14.35 21.87
N ALA A 18 28.92 15.52 21.96
CA ALA A 18 28.25 16.13 20.82
C ALA A 18 29.23 16.47 19.68
N LYS A 19 30.41 17.03 19.99
CA LYS A 19 31.45 17.31 18.99
C LYS A 19 32.06 16.05 18.37
N LYS A 20 32.21 14.96 19.14
CA LYS A 20 32.70 13.69 18.59
C LYS A 20 31.66 13.05 17.66
N GLN A 21 30.38 13.17 18.01
CA GLN A 21 29.27 12.68 17.20
C GLN A 21 29.09 13.53 15.92
N THR A 22 29.17 14.87 15.99
CA THR A 22 29.12 15.73 14.81
C THR A 22 30.37 15.66 13.93
N ALA A 23 31.55 15.39 14.49
CA ALA A 23 32.77 15.17 13.70
C ALA A 23 32.75 13.83 12.94
N THR A 24 32.02 12.83 13.45
CA THR A 24 31.84 11.55 12.74
C THR A 24 30.82 11.70 11.60
N ILE A 25 29.74 12.46 11.83
CA ILE A 25 28.73 12.80 10.82
C ILE A 25 29.31 13.75 9.73
N ALA A 26 30.26 14.62 10.08
CA ALA A 26 30.95 15.49 9.11
C ALA A 26 32.06 14.78 8.31
N ALA A 27 32.50 13.59 8.76
CA ALA A 27 33.42 12.72 8.03
C ALA A 27 32.68 11.67 7.17
N GLU A 28 31.35 11.66 7.22
CA GLU A 28 30.51 10.91 6.32
C GLU A 28 30.31 11.77 5.07
N ASP A 29 31.10 11.49 4.03
CA ASP A 29 30.96 12.16 2.75
C ASP A 29 29.49 12.06 2.30
N PRO A 30 28.86 13.15 1.80
CA PRO A 30 27.49 13.11 1.30
C PRO A 30 27.30 12.14 0.11
N SER A 31 28.40 11.58 -0.41
CA SER A 31 28.40 10.44 -1.33
C SER A 31 28.27 9.08 -0.62
N SER A 32 28.87 8.87 0.55
CA SER A 32 28.92 7.61 1.31
C SER A 32 27.53 7.15 1.79
N ASP A 33 26.73 8.07 2.32
CA ASP A 33 25.33 7.78 2.69
C ASP A 33 24.51 7.35 1.47
N LYS A 34 24.73 8.04 0.34
CA LYS A 34 24.02 7.78 -0.90
C LYS A 34 24.45 6.45 -1.52
N VAL A 35 25.73 6.08 -1.48
CA VAL A 35 26.15 4.76 -2.00
C VAL A 35 25.55 3.62 -1.18
N SER A 36 25.41 3.76 0.13
CA SER A 36 24.75 2.73 0.96
C SER A 36 23.30 2.51 0.54
N ILE A 37 22.55 3.59 0.29
CA ILE A 37 21.15 3.51 -0.18
C ILE A 37 21.09 2.92 -1.59
N LEU A 38 21.96 3.36 -2.50
CA LEU A 38 21.99 2.84 -3.87
C LEU A 38 22.33 1.34 -3.90
N VAL A 39 23.29 0.89 -3.10
CA VAL A 39 23.65 -0.53 -2.98
C VAL A 39 22.47 -1.35 -2.45
N LEU A 40 21.76 -0.85 -1.43
CA LEU A 40 20.57 -1.53 -0.92
C LEU A 40 19.46 -1.63 -1.98
N MET A 41 19.19 -0.52 -2.69
CA MET A 41 18.16 -0.49 -3.74
C MET A 41 18.51 -1.41 -4.92
N CYS A 42 19.76 -1.39 -5.39
CA CYS A 42 20.23 -2.28 -6.44
C CYS A 42 20.19 -3.76 -6.02
N CYS A 43 20.56 -4.05 -4.77
CA CYS A 43 20.48 -5.41 -4.21
C CYS A 43 19.02 -5.90 -4.18
N TRP A 44 18.11 -5.07 -3.68
CA TRP A 44 16.68 -5.39 -3.62
C TRP A 44 16.08 -5.60 -5.01
N HIS A 45 16.40 -4.72 -5.96
CA HIS A 45 15.96 -4.84 -7.35
C HIS A 45 16.46 -6.15 -7.99
N THR A 46 17.72 -6.52 -7.75
CA THR A 46 18.30 -7.78 -8.24
C THR A 46 17.57 -9.00 -7.64
N VAL A 47 17.21 -8.95 -6.36
CA VAL A 47 16.41 -10.01 -5.72
C VAL A 47 15.02 -10.09 -6.34
N CYS A 48 14.36 -8.96 -6.58
CA CYS A 48 13.06 -8.89 -7.25
C CYS A 48 13.10 -9.56 -8.63
N GLU A 49 14.07 -9.19 -9.48
CA GLU A 49 14.20 -9.78 -10.82
C GLU A 49 14.38 -11.30 -10.77
N ARG A 50 15.20 -11.80 -9.84
CA ARG A 50 15.39 -13.25 -9.65
C ARG A 50 14.09 -13.95 -9.25
N GLN A 51 13.32 -13.36 -8.32
CA GLN A 51 12.04 -13.92 -7.89
C GLN A 51 11.02 -13.94 -9.03
N VAL A 52 10.93 -12.84 -9.79
CA VAL A 52 10.05 -12.71 -10.96
C VAL A 52 10.37 -13.78 -12.01
N LEU A 53 11.65 -14.01 -12.31
CA LEU A 53 12.07 -15.05 -13.26
C LEU A 53 11.69 -16.46 -12.78
N GLN A 54 11.83 -16.75 -11.48
CA GLN A 54 11.40 -18.03 -10.92
C GLN A 54 9.89 -18.22 -11.01
N ILE A 55 9.11 -17.18 -10.72
CA ILE A 55 7.65 -17.20 -10.85
C ILE A 55 7.26 -17.45 -12.30
N ARG A 56 7.88 -16.76 -13.26
CA ARG A 56 7.63 -16.94 -14.70
C ARG A 56 7.88 -18.39 -15.14
N ASN A 57 9.01 -18.97 -14.74
CA ASN A 57 9.34 -20.35 -15.10
C ASN A 57 8.38 -21.37 -14.48
N ARG A 58 7.99 -21.18 -13.21
CA ARG A 58 7.02 -22.05 -12.54
C ARG A 58 5.63 -21.93 -13.17
N TYR A 59 5.20 -20.72 -13.51
CA TYR A 59 3.92 -20.47 -14.16
C TYR A 59 3.88 -21.13 -15.54
N PHE A 60 4.92 -20.93 -16.36
CA PHE A 60 5.01 -21.56 -17.67
C PHE A 60 5.02 -23.09 -17.57
N GLY A 61 5.79 -23.65 -16.63
CA GLY A 61 5.79 -25.09 -16.37
C GLY A 61 4.44 -25.63 -15.87
N ALA A 62 3.66 -24.84 -15.12
CA ALA A 62 2.32 -25.22 -14.69
C ALA A 62 1.32 -25.20 -15.85
N VAL A 63 1.36 -24.18 -16.71
CA VAL A 63 0.51 -24.06 -17.90
C VAL A 63 0.75 -25.23 -18.86
N LEU A 64 2.01 -25.63 -19.08
CA LEU A 64 2.33 -26.77 -19.95
C LEU A 64 1.82 -28.12 -19.45
N ARG A 65 1.49 -28.26 -18.16
CA ARG A 65 0.96 -29.51 -17.58
C ARG A 65 -0.57 -29.58 -17.58
N GLN A 66 -1.23 -28.59 -18.18
CA GLN A 66 -2.68 -28.43 -18.14
C GLN A 66 -3.37 -29.18 -19.28
N ASP A 67 -4.60 -29.64 -19.06
CA ASP A 67 -5.34 -30.47 -20.03
C ASP A 67 -5.82 -29.67 -21.25
N MET A 68 -6.00 -30.36 -22.39
CA MET A 68 -6.52 -29.78 -23.64
C MET A 68 -7.88 -29.08 -23.45
N ALA A 69 -8.76 -29.64 -22.61
CA ALA A 69 -10.07 -29.06 -22.31
C ALA A 69 -10.00 -27.72 -21.57
N TRP A 70 -8.87 -27.42 -20.93
CA TRP A 70 -8.62 -26.11 -20.32
C TRP A 70 -8.16 -25.10 -21.37
N PHE A 71 -7.30 -25.50 -22.29
CA PHE A 71 -6.87 -24.65 -23.41
C PHE A 71 -8.03 -24.27 -24.34
N ASP A 72 -9.04 -25.13 -24.50
CA ASP A 72 -10.24 -24.81 -25.30
C ASP A 72 -11.11 -23.72 -24.66
N ARG A 73 -11.06 -23.57 -23.32
CA ARG A 73 -11.78 -22.51 -22.59
C ARG A 73 -10.96 -21.22 -22.45
N ASN A 74 -9.65 -21.29 -22.65
CA ASN A 74 -8.72 -20.20 -22.39
C ASN A 74 -7.94 -19.87 -23.66
N GLU A 75 -8.32 -18.78 -24.34
CA GLU A 75 -7.58 -18.27 -25.50
C GLU A 75 -6.09 -18.07 -25.16
N THR A 76 -5.22 -18.73 -25.92
CA THR A 76 -3.77 -18.77 -25.69
C THR A 76 -3.13 -17.37 -25.69
N GLY A 77 -3.66 -16.46 -26.52
CA GLY A 77 -3.25 -15.06 -26.59
C GLY A 77 -3.59 -14.30 -25.31
N ALA A 78 -4.84 -14.40 -24.85
CA ALA A 78 -5.29 -13.75 -23.61
C ALA A 78 -4.57 -14.30 -22.37
N LEU A 79 -4.21 -15.58 -22.37
CA LEU A 79 -3.43 -16.18 -21.28
C LEU A 79 -2.03 -15.59 -21.16
N THR A 80 -1.34 -15.40 -22.29
CA THR A 80 0.01 -14.84 -22.30
C THR A 80 0.01 -13.39 -21.84
N THR A 81 -0.97 -12.59 -22.29
CA THR A 81 -1.14 -11.21 -21.80
C THR A 81 -1.45 -11.17 -20.31
N ARG A 82 -2.36 -12.02 -19.81
CA ARG A 82 -2.68 -12.11 -18.38
C ARG A 82 -1.48 -12.52 -17.53
N MET A 83 -0.65 -13.43 -18.04
CA MET A 83 0.60 -13.82 -17.37
C MET A 83 1.56 -12.65 -17.28
N SER A 84 1.81 -11.95 -18.39
CA SER A 84 2.70 -10.78 -18.43
C SER A 84 2.20 -9.67 -17.50
N ASP A 85 0.92 -9.31 -17.58
CA ASP A 85 0.31 -8.29 -16.72
C ASP A 85 0.40 -8.69 -15.23
N GLY A 86 0.15 -9.96 -14.91
CA GLY A 86 0.26 -10.47 -13.55
C GLY A 86 1.69 -10.40 -13.01
N ILE A 87 2.67 -10.75 -13.84
CA ILE A 87 4.09 -10.68 -13.51
C ILE A 87 4.55 -9.23 -13.34
N ASP A 88 4.12 -8.32 -14.21
CA ASP A 88 4.46 -6.89 -14.11
C ASP A 88 3.89 -6.27 -12.83
N ARG A 89 2.64 -6.58 -12.46
CA ARG A 89 2.08 -6.14 -11.17
C ARG A 89 2.85 -6.68 -9.96
N ILE A 90 3.33 -7.91 -10.03
CA ILE A 90 4.17 -8.50 -8.98
C ILE A 90 5.54 -7.80 -8.93
N ARG A 91 6.15 -7.53 -10.09
CA ARG A 91 7.42 -6.80 -10.20
C ARG A 91 7.30 -5.39 -9.62
N ASP A 92 6.25 -4.65 -9.94
CA ASP A 92 6.01 -3.30 -9.40
C ASP A 92 5.74 -3.34 -7.89
N GLY A 93 5.06 -4.38 -7.41
CA GLY A 93 4.82 -4.60 -5.99
C GLY A 93 6.09 -4.92 -5.21
N ILE A 94 6.93 -5.81 -5.73
CA ILE A 94 8.14 -6.28 -5.03
C ILE A 94 9.31 -5.32 -5.24
N GLY A 95 9.51 -4.77 -6.43
CA GLY A 95 10.66 -3.96 -6.81
C GLY A 95 10.75 -2.66 -6.01
N ASP A 96 9.81 -1.75 -6.21
CA ASP A 96 9.89 -0.42 -5.60
C ASP A 96 9.21 -0.34 -4.24
N LYS A 97 8.02 -0.95 -4.10
CA LYS A 97 7.22 -0.78 -2.88
C LYS A 97 7.79 -1.55 -1.69
N LEU A 98 8.23 -2.81 -1.87
CA LEU A 98 8.79 -3.57 -0.76
C LEU A 98 10.16 -3.03 -0.32
N GLY A 99 11.03 -2.63 -1.24
CA GLY A 99 12.34 -2.07 -0.89
C GLY A 99 12.21 -0.82 -0.03
N ALA A 100 11.33 0.10 -0.44
CA ALA A 100 11.00 1.28 0.35
C ALA A 100 10.31 0.93 1.68
N MET A 101 9.39 -0.03 1.68
CA MET A 101 8.72 -0.48 2.91
C MET A 101 9.72 -1.02 3.94
N PHE A 102 10.66 -1.87 3.53
CA PHE A 102 11.70 -2.38 4.43
C PHE A 102 12.58 -1.26 4.98
N ALA A 103 12.97 -0.29 4.15
CA ALA A 103 13.73 0.87 4.59
C ALA A 103 12.96 1.70 5.63
N TYR A 104 11.68 1.99 5.39
CA TYR A 104 10.86 2.74 6.34
C TYR A 104 10.60 1.98 7.63
N VAL A 105 10.39 0.65 7.57
CA VAL A 105 10.23 -0.19 8.77
C VAL A 105 11.53 -0.22 9.57
N ALA A 106 12.69 -0.40 8.92
CA ALA A 106 13.99 -0.38 9.59
C ALA A 106 14.26 0.98 10.25
N ALA A 107 13.99 2.08 9.54
CA ALA A 107 14.12 3.43 10.07
C ALA A 107 13.17 3.69 11.24
N PHE A 108 11.93 3.20 11.15
CA PHE A 108 10.94 3.31 12.22
C PHE A 108 11.39 2.56 13.47
N VAL A 109 11.87 1.31 13.33
CA VAL A 109 12.36 0.51 14.45
C VAL A 109 13.60 1.15 15.08
N ALA A 110 14.57 1.58 14.26
CA ALA A 110 15.77 2.26 14.75
C ALA A 110 15.42 3.56 15.49
N GLY A 111 14.53 4.39 14.93
CA GLY A 111 14.05 5.62 15.55
C GLY A 111 13.31 5.35 16.86
N TYR A 112 12.50 4.30 16.92
CA TYR A 112 11.81 3.88 18.13
C TYR A 112 12.80 3.47 19.23
N ILE A 113 13.82 2.66 18.91
CA ILE A 113 14.86 2.24 19.86
C ILE A 113 15.61 3.47 20.41
N VAL A 114 16.03 4.40 19.54
CA VAL A 114 16.73 5.62 19.96
C VAL A 114 15.83 6.50 20.85
N ALA A 115 14.53 6.62 20.52
CA ALA A 115 13.57 7.37 21.31
C ALA A 115 13.36 6.78 22.71
N PHE A 116 13.32 5.45 22.84
CA PHE A 116 13.23 4.77 24.13
C PHE A 116 14.48 4.97 25.00
N CYS A 117 15.66 4.97 24.38
CA CYS A 117 16.92 5.15 25.11
C CYS A 117 17.08 6.56 25.70
N ASN A 118 16.56 7.61 25.05
CA ASN A 118 16.74 8.98 25.52
C ASN A 118 15.78 9.36 26.67
N SER A 119 14.49 9.04 26.54
CA SER A 119 13.48 9.37 27.56
C SER A 119 12.19 8.58 27.36
N TRP A 120 12.03 7.50 28.13
CA TRP A 120 10.84 6.63 28.04
C TRP A 120 9.50 7.35 28.30
N GLN A 121 9.50 8.44 29.08
CA GLN A 121 8.29 9.20 29.42
C GLN A 121 7.69 9.93 28.21
N MET A 122 8.53 10.56 27.37
CA MET A 122 8.05 11.30 26.19
C MET A 122 7.54 10.34 25.10
N THR A 123 8.19 9.17 24.98
CA THR A 123 7.83 8.17 23.98
C THR A 123 6.47 7.50 24.29
N LEU A 124 6.15 7.26 25.57
CA LEU A 124 4.83 6.77 25.98
C LEU A 124 3.71 7.75 25.63
N VAL A 125 3.94 9.05 25.82
CA VAL A 125 2.97 10.09 25.47
C VAL A 125 2.74 10.10 23.96
N MET A 126 3.80 10.06 23.15
CA MET A 126 3.68 9.96 21.68
C MET A 126 2.93 8.68 21.27
N LEU A 127 3.23 7.55 21.90
CA LEU A 127 2.57 6.28 21.61
C LEU A 127 1.07 6.33 21.93
N ALA A 128 0.64 7.09 22.94
CA ALA A 128 -0.78 7.29 23.25
C ALA A 128 -1.51 8.16 22.22
N PHE A 129 -0.82 9.10 21.56
CA PHE A 129 -1.41 9.91 20.49
C PHE A 129 -1.62 9.13 19.18
N PHE A 130 -0.78 8.13 18.89
CA PHE A 130 -0.95 7.27 17.71
C PHE A 130 -2.35 6.64 17.60
N PRO A 131 -2.86 5.85 18.57
CA PRO A 131 -4.19 5.24 18.45
C PRO A 131 -5.32 6.28 18.41
N ILE A 132 -5.15 7.45 19.06
CA ILE A 132 -6.14 8.53 19.03
C ILE A 132 -6.31 9.10 17.62
N ILE A 133 -5.22 9.25 16.87
CA ILE A 133 -5.25 9.77 15.49
C ILE A 133 -5.62 8.65 14.51
N PHE A 134 -4.96 7.49 14.59
CA PHE A 134 -5.13 6.39 13.64
C PHE A 134 -6.49 5.67 13.79
N GLY A 135 -7.09 5.67 14.98
CA GLY A 135 -8.39 5.04 15.23
C GLY A 135 -9.51 5.59 14.35
N PRO A 136 -9.83 6.90 14.43
CA PRO A 136 -10.82 7.54 13.56
C PRO A 136 -10.50 7.38 12.08
N LEU A 137 -9.22 7.53 11.68
CA LEU A 137 -8.80 7.34 10.29
C LEU A 137 -9.12 5.92 9.79
N GLY A 138 -8.84 4.89 10.60
CA GLY A 138 -9.14 3.50 10.26
C GLY A 138 -10.64 3.22 10.16
N ILE A 139 -11.44 3.81 11.04
CA ILE A 139 -12.91 3.68 11.02
C ILE A 139 -13.47 4.36 9.76
N SER A 140 -13.07 5.61 9.49
CA SER A 140 -13.48 6.35 8.30
C SER A 140 -13.10 5.62 7.01
N SER A 141 -11.90 5.04 6.96
CA SER A 141 -11.47 4.23 5.81
C SER A 141 -12.35 3.00 5.61
N LYS A 142 -12.68 2.26 6.68
CA LYS A 142 -13.58 1.10 6.58
C LYS A 142 -15.00 1.48 6.16
N ILE A 143 -15.52 2.59 6.67
CA ILE A 143 -16.84 3.10 6.27
C ILE A 143 -16.81 3.46 4.79
N MET A 144 -15.80 4.21 4.35
CA MET A 144 -15.62 4.59 2.95
C MET A 144 -15.56 3.36 2.04
N SER A 145 -14.77 2.33 2.39
CA SER A 145 -14.71 1.10 1.60
C SER A 145 -16.06 0.38 1.50
N LYS A 146 -16.87 0.40 2.56
CA LYS A 146 -18.22 -0.18 2.53
C LYS A 146 -19.18 0.63 1.65
N VAL A 147 -19.12 1.96 1.72
CA VAL A 147 -19.91 2.85 0.87
C VAL A 147 -19.55 2.62 -0.59
N ILE A 148 -18.26 2.63 -0.92
CA ILE A 148 -17.78 2.36 -2.29
C ILE A 148 -18.25 1.00 -2.79
N ALA A 149 -18.17 -0.05 -1.96
CA ALA A 149 -18.63 -1.39 -2.36
C ALA A 149 -20.15 -1.43 -2.58
N LYS A 150 -20.94 -0.71 -1.77
CA LYS A 150 -22.39 -0.61 -1.93
C LYS A 150 -22.74 0.14 -3.22
N GLU A 151 -22.12 1.29 -3.44
CA GLU A 151 -22.28 2.09 -4.65
C GLU A 151 -21.94 1.26 -5.90
N GLN A 152 -20.81 0.56 -5.89
CA GLN A 152 -20.38 -0.29 -6.99
C GLN A 152 -21.40 -1.39 -7.32
N ASN A 153 -22.03 -2.00 -6.31
CA ASN A 153 -23.09 -2.99 -6.53
C ASN A 153 -24.32 -2.36 -7.17
N GLN A 154 -24.75 -1.19 -6.71
CA GLN A 154 -25.89 -0.48 -7.31
C GLN A 154 -25.62 -0.06 -8.76
N TYR A 155 -24.40 0.39 -9.06
CA TYR A 155 -23.97 0.68 -10.43
C TYR A 155 -23.93 -0.58 -11.30
N THR A 156 -23.54 -1.73 -10.74
CA THR A 156 -23.51 -3.01 -11.47
C THR A 156 -24.93 -3.48 -11.80
N ASP A 157 -25.87 -3.40 -10.86
CA ASP A 157 -27.27 -3.77 -11.08
C ASP A 157 -27.97 -2.84 -12.09
N ALA A 158 -27.74 -1.53 -12.00
CA ALA A 158 -28.25 -0.57 -12.98
C ALA A 158 -27.64 -0.80 -14.38
N GLY A 159 -26.34 -1.12 -14.44
CA GLY A 159 -25.64 -1.48 -15.67
C GLY A 159 -26.21 -2.73 -16.33
N ALA A 160 -26.48 -3.78 -15.54
CA ALA A 160 -27.08 -5.02 -16.04
C ALA A 160 -28.50 -4.80 -16.61
N ALA A 161 -29.31 -3.98 -15.93
CA ALA A 161 -30.64 -3.61 -16.43
C ALA A 161 -30.56 -2.84 -17.75
N ALA A 162 -29.62 -1.90 -17.88
CA ALA A 162 -29.40 -1.17 -19.13
C ALA A 162 -28.92 -2.08 -20.27
N GLU A 163 -28.01 -3.01 -19.97
CA GLU A 163 -27.47 -3.98 -20.94
C GLU A 163 -28.58 -4.88 -21.49
N GLU A 164 -29.48 -5.38 -20.64
CA GLU A 164 -30.64 -6.20 -21.06
C GLU A 164 -31.56 -5.44 -22.02
N VAL A 165 -31.83 -4.15 -21.74
CA VAL A 165 -32.70 -3.30 -22.58
C VAL A 165 -32.05 -3.00 -23.93
N ILE A 166 -30.74 -2.74 -23.95
CA ILE A 166 -29.99 -2.50 -25.20
C ILE A 166 -29.97 -3.77 -26.04
N HIS A 167 -29.71 -4.92 -25.43
CA HIS A 167 -29.72 -6.22 -26.13
C HIS A 167 -31.12 -6.55 -26.68
N GLY A 168 -32.16 -6.22 -25.92
CA GLY A 168 -33.57 -6.43 -26.27
C GLY A 168 -34.27 -5.25 -26.95
N ILE A 169 -33.57 -4.28 -27.54
CA ILE A 169 -34.19 -3.00 -27.94
C ILE A 169 -35.39 -3.17 -28.90
N ARG A 170 -35.35 -4.18 -29.78
CA ARG A 170 -36.42 -4.47 -30.74
C ARG A 170 -37.70 -4.95 -30.03
N THR A 171 -37.58 -5.74 -28.96
CA THR A 171 -38.74 -6.23 -28.20
C THR A 171 -39.31 -5.12 -27.33
N VAL A 172 -38.46 -4.33 -26.68
CA VAL A 172 -38.89 -3.17 -25.86
C VAL A 172 -39.64 -2.14 -26.72
N ALA A 173 -39.15 -1.87 -27.93
CA ALA A 173 -39.83 -0.98 -28.89
C ALA A 173 -41.15 -1.57 -29.40
N ALA A 174 -41.21 -2.88 -29.66
CA ALA A 174 -42.44 -3.55 -30.12
C ALA A 174 -43.57 -3.54 -29.08
N PHE A 175 -43.24 -3.58 -27.78
CA PHE A 175 -44.21 -3.55 -26.68
C PHE A 175 -44.40 -2.15 -26.07
N ASN A 176 -43.78 -1.09 -26.61
CA ASN A 176 -43.80 0.28 -26.07
C ASN A 176 -43.40 0.34 -24.57
N GLY A 177 -42.46 -0.53 -24.16
CA GLY A 177 -42.09 -0.78 -22.76
C GLY A 177 -41.09 0.22 -22.17
N GLN A 178 -40.73 1.27 -22.89
CA GLN A 178 -39.61 2.16 -22.54
C GLN A 178 -39.74 2.79 -21.14
N GLN A 179 -40.95 3.20 -20.76
CA GLN A 179 -41.21 3.82 -19.46
C GLN A 179 -41.03 2.85 -18.28
N LYS A 180 -41.28 1.55 -18.49
CA LYS A 180 -41.10 0.51 -17.47
C LYS A 180 -39.61 0.25 -17.22
N GLU A 181 -38.82 0.20 -18.27
CA GLU A 181 -37.37 -0.03 -18.18
C GLU A 181 -36.62 1.18 -17.62
N VAL A 182 -37.06 2.41 -17.92
CA VAL A 182 -36.51 3.63 -17.29
C VAL A 182 -36.76 3.64 -15.77
N LYS A 183 -37.94 3.18 -15.32
CA LYS A 183 -38.20 2.98 -13.88
C LYS A 183 -37.33 1.90 -13.27
N ARG A 184 -37.08 0.81 -13.99
CA ARG A 184 -36.22 -0.29 -13.53
C ARG A 184 -34.76 0.14 -13.41
N PHE A 185 -34.24 0.96 -14.33
CA PHE A 185 -32.89 1.52 -14.26
C PHE A 185 -32.70 2.52 -13.11
N SER A 186 -33.73 3.31 -12.79
CA SER A 186 -33.68 4.32 -11.73
C SER A 186 -33.94 3.76 -10.32
N SER A 187 -34.52 2.56 -10.20
CA SER A 187 -34.83 1.95 -8.90
C SER A 187 -33.61 1.64 -8.02
N PRO A 188 -32.48 1.09 -8.54
CA PRO A 188 -31.29 0.83 -7.72
C PRO A 188 -30.57 2.10 -7.28
N LEU A 189 -30.66 3.17 -8.08
CA LEU A 189 -29.97 4.45 -7.87
C LEU A 189 -30.70 5.38 -6.89
N ASN A 190 -32.03 5.29 -6.79
CA ASN A 190 -32.83 6.15 -5.90
C ASN A 190 -32.94 5.63 -4.46
N HIS A 191 -32.46 4.43 -4.18
CA HIS A 191 -32.58 3.79 -2.86
C HIS A 191 -31.62 4.37 -1.79
N ASP A 192 -30.83 5.40 -2.12
CA ASP A 192 -29.90 6.08 -1.20
C ASP A 192 -30.39 7.45 -0.68
N ASN A 193 -31.63 7.85 -0.99
CA ASN A 193 -32.22 9.12 -0.52
C ASN A 193 -33.11 8.99 0.73
N LEU A 194 -32.90 7.98 1.59
CA LEU A 194 -33.59 7.82 2.88
C LEU A 194 -32.60 7.52 4.02
#